data_AF-A0A848I185-F1
#
_entry.id   AF-A0A848I185-F1
#
_cell.length_a   1.000
_cell.length_b   1.000
_cell.length_c   1.000
_cell.angle_alpha   90.00
_cell.angle_beta   90.00
_cell.angle_gamma   90.00
#
_symmetry.space_group_name_H-M   'P 1'
#
loop_
_entity.id
_entity.type
_entity.pdbx_description
1 polymer ?
#
loop_
_entity_poly.entity_id
_entity_poly.type
_entity_poly.pdbx_seq_one_letter_code
_entity_poly.pdbx_strand_id
1 'polypeptide(L)'
;MAELTASMPRLIGQITLRFRFVRITRLRLWLASRAVGLVGLIAGCHTIVEADEKAEPIGAAIPMRLSVDDHDFYRSVGTRLVVYLDGAAQDGVTAYDIEAGTVERYVRDAEGRPVGWHNELLRETVQGVVTVGFRGEDAAPHERVGAGQRPG
;
A
#
# COMPACT_ATOMS: atom_id res chain seq x y z
N MET A 1 -53.64 53.37 -35.41
CA MET A 1 -53.88 52.14 -34.63
C MET A 1 -53.55 50.97 -35.55
N ALA A 2 -52.29 50.54 -35.57
CA ALA A 2 -51.83 49.46 -36.47
C ALA A 2 -51.39 48.28 -35.60
N GLU A 3 -52.01 47.14 -35.87
CA GLU A 3 -51.85 45.87 -35.18
C GLU A 3 -50.43 45.29 -35.36
N LEU A 4 -49.77 44.99 -34.25
CA LEU A 4 -48.52 44.25 -34.16
C LEU A 4 -48.85 42.78 -33.86
N THR A 5 -49.28 42.04 -34.88
CA THR A 5 -49.61 40.61 -34.77
C THR A 5 -49.03 39.84 -35.94
N ALA A 6 -47.71 39.70 -35.98
CA ALA A 6 -47.08 38.58 -36.68
C ALA A 6 -45.66 38.33 -36.19
N SER A 7 -45.33 37.05 -36.03
CA SER A 7 -43.98 36.45 -36.02
C SER A 7 -43.40 35.95 -34.68
N MET A 8 -44.16 35.15 -33.92
CA MET A 8 -43.61 34.43 -32.76
C MET A 8 -43.54 32.89 -32.77
N PRO A 9 -43.79 32.10 -33.85
CA PRO A 9 -43.60 30.65 -33.76
C PRO A 9 -42.24 30.12 -34.27
N ARG A 10 -41.42 30.92 -34.97
CA ARG A 10 -40.15 30.42 -35.56
C ARG A 10 -38.91 30.53 -34.66
N LEU A 11 -38.94 31.40 -33.65
CA LEU A 11 -37.79 31.62 -32.74
C LEU A 11 -37.63 30.51 -31.68
N ILE A 12 -38.72 29.83 -31.30
CA ILE A 12 -38.69 28.82 -30.23
C ILE A 12 -38.08 27.49 -30.72
N GLY A 13 -38.23 27.14 -32.00
CA GLY A 13 -37.65 25.91 -32.56
C GLY A 13 -36.11 25.93 -32.66
N GLN A 14 -35.51 27.09 -32.90
CA GLN A 14 -34.06 27.23 -33.08
C GLN A 14 -33.26 27.19 -31.78
N ILE A 15 -33.87 27.59 -30.65
CA ILE A 15 -33.20 27.62 -29.33
C ILE A 15 -33.10 26.20 -28.75
N THR A 16 -34.12 25.37 -28.93
CA THR A 16 -34.19 24.01 -28.38
C THR A 16 -33.16 23.06 -29.03
N LEU A 17 -32.84 23.27 -30.30
CA LEU A 17 -31.82 22.49 -31.04
C LEU A 17 -30.40 22.80 -30.58
N ARG A 18 -30.11 24.07 -30.26
CA ARG A 18 -28.79 24.50 -29.76
C ARG A 18 -28.48 23.93 -28.37
N PHE A 19 -29.49 23.86 -27.49
CA PHE A 19 -29.31 23.27 -26.15
C PHE A 19 -29.04 21.76 -26.19
N ARG A 20 -29.67 21.02 -27.10
CA ARG A 20 -29.40 19.57 -27.27
C ARG A 20 -28.00 19.32 -27.84
N PHE A 21 -27.55 20.14 -28.78
CA PHE A 21 -26.22 20.00 -29.37
C PHE A 21 -25.11 20.20 -28.32
N VAL A 22 -25.15 21.27 -27.54
CA VAL A 22 -24.16 21.57 -26.49
C VAL A 22 -24.10 20.50 -25.41
N ARG A 23 -25.24 19.90 -25.04
CA ARG A 23 -25.28 18.79 -24.07
C ARG A 23 -24.59 17.52 -24.60
N ILE A 24 -24.78 17.19 -25.87
CA ILE A 24 -24.18 16.00 -26.50
C ILE A 24 -22.66 16.18 -26.66
N THR A 25 -22.19 17.37 -27.05
CA THR A 25 -20.74 17.62 -27.18
C THR A 25 -20.03 17.61 -25.82
N ARG A 26 -20.64 18.18 -24.77
CA ARG A 26 -20.08 18.11 -23.41
C ARG A 26 -20.03 16.68 -22.87
N LEU A 27 -21.04 15.86 -23.15
CA LEU A 27 -21.05 14.45 -22.75
C LEU A 27 -19.94 13.65 -23.46
N ARG A 28 -19.72 13.90 -24.76
CA ARG A 28 -18.65 13.25 -25.54
C ARG A 28 -17.26 13.68 -25.08
N LEU A 29 -17.07 14.96 -24.75
CA LEU A 29 -15.79 15.46 -24.22
C LEU A 29 -15.51 14.88 -22.83
N TRP A 30 -16.54 14.78 -21.97
CA TRP A 30 -16.42 14.15 -20.65
C TRP A 30 -16.09 12.65 -20.73
N LEU A 31 -16.75 11.92 -21.66
CA LEU A 31 -16.44 10.51 -21.91
C LEU A 31 -15.03 10.30 -22.48
N ALA A 32 -14.59 11.15 -23.40
CA ALA A 32 -13.23 11.09 -23.95
C ALA A 32 -12.16 11.35 -22.88
N SER A 33 -12.36 12.34 -22.00
CA SER A 33 -11.44 12.59 -20.88
C SER A 33 -11.36 11.43 -19.89
N ARG A 34 -12.46 10.73 -19.59
CA ARG A 34 -12.39 9.53 -18.73
C ARG A 34 -11.70 8.34 -19.42
N ALA A 35 -11.87 8.18 -20.73
CA ALA A 35 -11.18 7.12 -21.47
C ALA A 35 -9.65 7.34 -21.48
N VAL A 36 -9.19 8.57 -21.69
CA VAL A 36 -7.75 8.91 -21.63
C VAL A 36 -7.19 8.73 -20.22
N GLY A 37 -7.93 9.09 -19.17
CA GLY A 37 -7.54 8.84 -17.78
C GLY A 37 -7.43 7.36 -17.43
N LEU A 38 -8.26 6.49 -18.03
CA LEU A 38 -8.26 5.06 -17.78
C LEU A 38 -7.11 4.33 -18.51
N VAL A 39 -6.75 4.78 -19.71
CA VAL A 39 -5.57 4.28 -20.45
C VAL A 39 -4.27 4.73 -19.77
N GLY A 40 -4.23 5.96 -19.24
CA GLY A 40 -3.10 6.43 -18.42
C GLY A 40 -2.94 5.69 -17.10
N LEU A 41 -4.04 5.22 -16.49
CA LEU A 41 -4.01 4.39 -15.27
C LEU A 41 -3.48 2.97 -15.56
N ILE A 42 -3.85 2.38 -16.69
CA ILE A 42 -3.39 1.03 -17.08
C ILE A 42 -1.91 1.06 -17.53
N ALA A 43 -1.47 2.12 -18.20
CA ALA A 43 -0.06 2.31 -18.56
C ALA A 43 0.80 2.77 -17.35
N GLY A 44 0.26 3.62 -16.48
CA GLY A 44 0.95 4.12 -15.28
C GLY A 44 1.12 3.07 -14.18
N CYS A 45 0.29 2.02 -14.15
CA CYS A 45 0.48 0.88 -13.26
C CYS A 45 1.67 -0.02 -13.64
N HIS A 46 2.30 0.18 -14.80
CA HIS A 46 3.38 -0.71 -15.24
C HIS A 46 4.79 -0.11 -15.18
N THR A 47 4.96 1.19 -14.95
CA THR A 47 6.29 1.83 -15.02
C THR A 47 6.43 3.02 -14.05
N ILE A 48 6.32 2.77 -12.75
CA ILE A 48 7.09 3.52 -11.73
C ILE A 48 7.56 2.52 -10.67
N VAL A 49 8.44 1.62 -11.10
CA VAL A 49 9.35 0.92 -10.20
C VAL A 49 10.73 1.11 -10.83
N GLU A 50 11.26 2.33 -10.71
CA GLU A 50 12.71 2.46 -10.58
C GLU A 50 13.03 1.88 -9.19
N ALA A 51 13.08 0.55 -9.13
CA ALA A 51 13.83 -0.11 -8.08
C ALA A 51 15.27 0.30 -8.34
N ASP A 52 15.73 1.29 -7.58
CA ASP A 52 17.14 1.44 -7.27
C ASP A 52 17.56 0.10 -6.63
N GLU A 53 17.99 -0.82 -7.49
CA GLU A 53 18.49 -2.13 -7.12
C GLU A 53 19.86 -1.90 -6.48
N LYS A 54 19.85 -1.39 -5.25
CA LYS A 54 21.06 -1.36 -4.43
C LYS A 54 21.57 -2.79 -4.37
N ALA A 55 22.78 -2.99 -4.88
CA ALA A 55 23.43 -4.29 -4.93
C ALA A 55 23.30 -4.98 -3.56
N GLU A 56 22.66 -6.14 -3.56
CA GLU A 56 22.44 -6.91 -2.34
C GLU A 56 23.79 -7.27 -1.70
N PRO A 57 23.94 -7.15 -0.37
CA PRO A 57 25.08 -7.76 0.29
C PRO A 57 24.97 -9.27 0.16
N ILE A 58 25.84 -9.85 -0.67
CA ILE A 58 25.98 -11.30 -0.87
C ILE A 58 26.31 -11.93 0.48
N GLY A 59 25.38 -12.72 1.03
CA GLY A 59 25.51 -13.34 2.37
C GLY A 59 24.89 -12.56 3.52
N ALA A 60 23.87 -11.74 3.25
CA ALA A 60 23.19 -10.87 4.22
C ALA A 60 22.89 -11.57 5.55
N ALA A 61 23.69 -11.28 6.57
CA ALA A 61 23.34 -11.57 7.96
C ALA A 61 22.04 -10.85 8.32
N ILE A 62 21.24 -11.43 9.20
CA ILE A 62 20.03 -10.80 9.69
C ILE A 62 20.42 -9.50 10.42
N PRO A 63 19.94 -8.32 9.98
CA PRO A 63 20.25 -7.07 10.64
C PRO A 63 19.71 -7.08 12.07
N MET A 64 20.46 -6.54 13.03
CA MET A 64 20.00 -6.40 14.42
C MET A 64 18.85 -5.39 14.55
N ARG A 65 18.79 -4.44 13.62
CA ARG A 65 17.77 -3.39 13.53
C ARG A 65 17.43 -3.19 12.06
N LEU A 66 16.16 -2.91 11.78
CA LEU A 66 15.69 -2.63 10.42
C LEU A 66 14.44 -1.75 10.51
N SER A 67 14.33 -0.74 9.65
CA SER A 67 13.09 0.01 9.43
C SER A 67 12.83 0.15 7.94
N VAL A 68 11.56 0.05 7.53
CA VAL A 68 11.14 0.23 6.12
C VAL A 68 11.28 1.68 5.64
N ASP A 69 11.35 2.63 6.57
CA ASP A 69 11.49 4.05 6.25
C ASP A 69 12.97 4.48 6.20
N ASP A 70 13.90 3.59 6.55
CA ASP A 70 15.32 3.89 6.48
C ASP A 70 15.83 3.89 5.03
N HIS A 71 16.71 4.85 4.74
CA HIS A 71 17.30 5.03 3.41
C HIS A 71 18.13 3.84 2.91
N ASP A 72 18.60 2.98 3.82
CA ASP A 72 19.36 1.76 3.56
C ASP A 72 18.50 0.49 3.69
N PHE A 73 17.18 0.63 3.70
CA PHE A 73 16.28 -0.50 3.66
C PHE A 73 16.38 -1.26 2.31
N TYR A 74 16.92 -2.47 2.38
CA TYR A 74 16.91 -3.41 1.26
C TYR A 74 15.61 -4.22 1.27
N ARG A 75 14.71 -3.93 0.34
CA ARG A 75 13.41 -4.61 0.23
C ARG A 75 13.53 -6.13 0.07
N SER A 76 14.53 -6.59 -0.66
CA SER A 76 14.77 -8.01 -0.87
C SER A 76 15.16 -8.74 0.41
N VAL A 77 15.88 -8.08 1.32
CA VAL A 77 16.15 -8.61 2.67
C VAL A 77 14.87 -8.59 3.48
N GLY A 78 14.23 -7.42 3.63
CA GLY A 78 13.05 -7.26 4.50
C GLY A 78 11.90 -8.20 4.16
N THR A 79 11.64 -8.47 2.88
CA THR A 79 10.56 -9.38 2.44
C THR A 79 10.81 -10.85 2.76
N ARG A 80 12.07 -11.23 3.01
CA ARG A 80 12.47 -12.59 3.38
C ARG A 80 12.49 -12.80 4.89
N LEU A 81 12.44 -11.74 5.71
CA LEU A 81 12.49 -11.86 7.15
C LEU A 81 11.12 -12.22 7.74
N VAL A 82 11.16 -13.00 8.80
CA VAL A 82 10.03 -13.26 9.70
C VAL A 82 10.44 -12.80 11.08
N VAL A 83 9.67 -11.89 11.65
CA VAL A 83 9.92 -11.30 12.97
C VAL A 83 9.00 -12.00 13.97
N TYR A 84 9.58 -12.40 15.10
CA TYR A 84 8.90 -13.00 16.23
C TYR A 84 8.99 -12.05 17.42
N LEU A 85 7.88 -11.89 18.13
CA LEU A 85 7.82 -11.18 19.40
C LEU A 85 7.28 -12.18 20.43
N ASP A 86 8.07 -12.44 21.47
CA ASP A 86 7.77 -13.43 22.51
C ASP A 86 7.40 -14.82 21.94
N GLY A 87 8.09 -15.21 20.86
CA GLY A 87 7.88 -16.47 20.15
C GLY A 87 6.69 -16.50 19.17
N ALA A 88 5.88 -15.44 19.11
CA ALA A 88 4.77 -15.34 18.16
C ALA A 88 5.21 -14.59 16.90
N ALA A 89 4.94 -15.17 15.72
CA ALA A 89 5.20 -14.52 14.44
C ALA A 89 4.38 -13.23 14.30
N GLN A 90 5.02 -12.18 13.81
CA GLN A 90 4.45 -10.84 13.67
C GLN A 90 4.21 -10.50 12.20
N ASP A 91 3.00 -10.03 11.90
CA ASP A 91 2.61 -9.63 10.56
C ASP A 91 2.55 -8.11 10.41
N GLY A 92 3.00 -7.61 9.25
CA GLY A 92 2.95 -6.17 8.94
C GLY A 92 3.91 -5.34 9.79
N VAL A 93 5.07 -5.91 10.11
CA VAL A 93 6.18 -5.22 10.79
C VAL A 93 6.76 -4.17 9.86
N THR A 94 6.92 -2.95 10.38
CA THR A 94 7.54 -1.81 9.70
C THR A 94 8.94 -1.53 10.23
N ALA A 95 9.21 -1.83 11.49
CA ALA A 95 10.55 -1.76 12.05
C ALA A 95 10.73 -2.77 13.18
N TYR A 96 11.98 -3.15 13.46
CA TYR A 96 12.32 -3.92 14.65
C TYR A 96 13.70 -3.55 15.18
N ASP A 97 13.90 -3.87 16.45
CA ASP A 97 15.17 -3.78 17.16
C ASP A 97 15.32 -4.98 18.10
N ILE A 98 16.28 -5.86 17.80
CA ILE A 98 16.53 -7.06 18.59
C ILE A 98 17.11 -6.72 19.96
N GLU A 99 17.99 -5.72 20.05
CA GLU A 99 18.66 -5.37 21.32
C GLU A 99 17.73 -4.59 22.25
N ALA A 100 16.95 -3.65 21.69
CA ALA A 100 15.96 -2.91 22.47
C ALA A 100 14.68 -3.73 22.74
N GLY A 101 14.51 -4.86 22.06
CA GLY A 101 13.33 -5.71 22.20
C GLY A 101 12.07 -5.00 21.74
N THR A 102 12.11 -4.30 20.60
CA THR A 102 10.97 -3.56 20.08
C THR A 102 10.58 -3.99 18.67
N VAL A 103 9.28 -3.97 18.41
CA VAL A 103 8.70 -4.18 17.08
C VAL A 103 7.69 -3.08 16.83
N GLU A 104 7.86 -2.38 15.70
CA GLU A 104 6.86 -1.48 15.16
C GLU A 104 6.06 -2.21 14.08
N ARG A 105 4.73 -2.14 14.15
CA ARG A 105 3.84 -2.79 13.19
C ARG A 105 2.61 -1.95 12.91
N TYR A 106 1.96 -2.20 11.77
CA TYR A 106 0.67 -1.58 11.49
C TYR A 106 -0.40 -2.02 12.48
N VAL A 107 -1.16 -1.05 12.98
CA VAL A 107 -2.40 -1.33 13.70
C VAL A 107 -3.40 -1.94 12.72
N ARG A 108 -4.07 -3.03 13.11
CA ARG A 108 -5.02 -3.75 12.24
C ARG A 108 -6.44 -3.67 12.77
N ASP A 109 -7.40 -3.64 11.85
CA ASP A 109 -8.82 -3.77 12.15
C ASP A 109 -9.21 -5.24 12.44
N ALA A 110 -10.50 -5.49 12.73
CA ALA A 110 -11.02 -6.82 13.00
C ALA A 110 -10.91 -7.77 11.78
N GLU A 111 -10.78 -7.22 10.56
CA GLU A 111 -10.58 -7.96 9.33
C GLU A 111 -9.09 -8.16 8.98
N GLY A 112 -8.18 -7.70 9.84
CA GLY A 112 -6.74 -7.83 9.69
C GLY A 112 -6.11 -6.82 8.72
N ARG A 113 -6.83 -5.77 8.32
CA ARG A 113 -6.32 -4.73 7.41
C ARG A 113 -5.66 -3.58 8.19
N PRO A 114 -4.60 -2.95 7.66
CA PRO A 114 -4.00 -1.78 8.27
C PRO A 114 -5.00 -0.63 8.44
N VAL A 115 -5.03 -0.02 9.63
CA VAL A 115 -5.87 1.14 9.94
C VAL A 115 -5.18 2.42 9.48
N GLY A 116 -5.90 3.29 8.78
CA GLY A 116 -5.41 4.59 8.35
C GLY A 116 -6.08 5.77 9.05
N TRP A 117 -5.37 6.89 9.19
CA TRP A 117 -5.84 8.16 9.73
C TRP A 117 -5.18 9.32 8.99
N HIS A 118 -5.96 10.29 8.48
CA HIS A 118 -5.44 11.46 7.75
C HIS A 118 -4.43 11.14 6.63
N ASN A 119 -4.70 10.11 5.81
CA ASN A 119 -3.82 9.60 4.75
C ASN A 119 -2.52 8.92 5.21
N GLU A 120 -2.39 8.60 6.49
CA GLU A 120 -1.26 7.84 7.04
C GLU A 120 -1.74 6.52 7.62
N LEU A 121 -0.91 5.47 7.56
CA LEU A 121 -1.20 4.20 8.22
C LEU A 121 -0.75 4.27 9.69
N LEU A 122 -1.64 3.92 10.60
CA LEU A 122 -1.34 3.88 12.03
C LEU A 122 -0.39 2.74 12.34
N ARG A 123 0.58 3.03 13.20
CA ARG A 123 1.58 2.09 13.66
C ARG A 123 1.60 2.08 15.18
N GLU A 124 1.95 0.94 15.74
CA GLU A 124 2.17 0.77 17.17
C GLU A 124 3.55 0.17 17.41
N THR A 125 4.18 0.57 18.52
CA THR A 125 5.41 -0.03 19.01
C THR A 125 5.09 -0.94 20.17
N VAL A 126 5.50 -2.20 20.08
CA VAL A 126 5.33 -3.22 21.11
C VAL A 126 6.71 -3.66 21.59
N GLN A 127 6.83 -3.91 22.89
CA GLN A 127 8.06 -4.37 23.52
C GLN A 127 7.97 -5.85 23.89
N GLY A 128 9.09 -6.57 23.84
CA GLY A 128 9.19 -7.99 24.20
C GLY A 128 10.51 -8.60 23.73
N VAL A 129 10.60 -9.92 23.79
CA VAL A 129 11.77 -10.65 23.26
C VAL A 129 11.62 -10.75 21.75
N VAL A 130 12.51 -10.07 21.02
CA VAL A 130 12.48 -10.05 19.55
C VAL A 130 13.44 -11.08 18.99
N THR A 131 12.94 -11.90 18.07
CA THR A 131 13.75 -12.86 17.31
C THR A 131 13.45 -12.69 15.83
N VAL A 132 14.44 -12.83 14.97
CA VAL A 132 14.26 -12.66 13.52
C VAL A 132 14.92 -13.82 12.81
N GLY A 133 14.24 -14.37 11.80
CA GLY A 133 14.72 -15.47 10.97
C GLY A 133 14.39 -15.24 9.50
N PHE A 134 15.00 -16.01 8.60
CA PHE A 134 14.57 -16.05 7.20
C PHE A 134 13.37 -16.98 7.02
N ARG A 135 12.43 -16.57 6.17
CA ARG A 135 11.29 -17.39 5.79
C ARG A 135 11.77 -18.67 5.11
N GLY A 136 11.38 -19.81 5.65
CA GLY A 136 11.72 -21.13 5.10
C GLY A 136 13.04 -21.73 5.61
N GLU A 137 13.83 -20.97 6.38
CA GLU A 137 14.78 -21.57 7.32
C GLU A 137 14.00 -21.84 8.62
N ASP A 138 14.07 -23.08 9.12
CA ASP A 138 13.27 -23.59 10.24
C ASP A 138 13.31 -22.66 11.47
N ALA A 139 12.33 -21.77 11.57
CA ALA A 139 12.09 -20.95 12.73
C ALA A 139 11.17 -21.70 13.70
N ALA A 140 11.75 -22.66 14.40
CA ALA A 140 11.25 -23.11 15.69
C ALA A 140 12.37 -22.99 16.72
N PRO A 141 12.58 -21.80 17.32
CA PRO A 141 13.29 -21.74 18.58
C PRO A 141 12.32 -22.24 19.66
N HIS A 142 12.81 -23.05 20.59
CA HIS A 142 12.14 -23.53 21.81
C HIS A 142 11.44 -24.91 21.75
N GLU A 143 12.15 -25.97 21.34
CA GLU A 143 11.94 -27.29 21.96
C GLU A 143 13.23 -28.11 22.02
N ARG A 144 14.26 -27.62 22.73
CA ARG A 144 15.36 -28.48 23.23
C ARG A 144 15.81 -28.03 24.63
N VAL A 145 14.93 -28.17 25.61
CA VAL A 145 15.34 -28.24 27.01
C VAL A 145 14.70 -29.49 27.59
N GLY A 146 15.51 -30.53 27.83
CA GLY A 146 15.10 -31.65 28.70
C GLY A 146 15.35 -33.06 28.18
N ALA A 147 16.60 -33.44 27.92
CA ALA A 147 17.04 -34.82 28.12
C ALA A 147 18.55 -34.84 28.38
N GLY A 148 18.96 -34.17 29.46
CA GLY A 148 20.29 -34.35 30.02
C GLY A 148 20.46 -35.79 30.44
N GLN A 149 21.36 -36.49 29.75
CA GLN A 149 22.05 -37.68 30.22
C GLN A 149 22.47 -37.51 31.68
N ARG A 150 22.05 -38.43 32.55
CA ARG A 150 22.77 -38.71 33.79
C ARG A 150 23.66 -39.93 33.56
N PRO A 151 24.98 -39.83 33.78
CA PRO A 151 25.82 -41.01 33.95
C PRO A 151 25.65 -41.54 35.38
N GLY A 152 25.49 -42.85 35.51
CA GLY A 152 25.43 -43.58 36.78
C GLY A 152 25.41 -45.06 36.49
#